data_AF-A0A0F8S6L0-F1
#
_entry.id   AF-A0A0F8S6L0-F1
#
_cell.length_a   1.000
_cell.length_b   1.000
_cell.length_c   1.000
_cell.angle_alpha   90.00
_cell.angle_beta   90.00
_cell.angle_gamma   90.00
#
_symmetry.space_group_name_H-M   'P 1'
#
loop_
_entity.id
_entity.type
_entity.pdbx_description
1 polymer ?
#
loop_
_entity_poly.entity_id
_entity_poly.type
_entity_poly.pdbx_seq_one_letter_code
_entity_poly.pdbx_strand_id
1 'polypeptide(L)'
;MFIIQNMIEKRKKGKHLENKETKASIIEFILENKEKVSEPAIRGRLKEKHNVIDQGTINKHLHSLWKELKCIERVPPIKQGIKSYWNITNIENLKNVKHEFPEILLNSYEKSIMIIFNERGYDIRKIENLDFYIELLLSVSLFDAFLGADVYELMGKSKKIYLRDGGDIKTKNYKYHLDNFLKMSEEVNPGYKISPFFEINRRHMSKEVFFKSFEGFQIKTDEMIKELEEAYKIYKEIDEDLDNKPGKILLEHFINHDIYKDLESPDEIKFFTDFKECRRKAFNIWQEEDPNFKNFDRYIELIHLEELKVNSEIIQKYKQPSMFYISENPDLIYDELKEAYKLSLIHI
;
A
#
# COMPACT_ATOMS: atom_id res chain seq x y z
N MET A 1 18.31 72.53 23.33
CA MET A 1 18.76 72.30 21.94
C MET A 1 18.92 70.80 21.77
N PHE A 2 17.98 70.20 21.05
CA PHE A 2 17.91 68.76 20.77
C PHE A 2 18.97 68.37 19.73
N ILE A 3 19.77 67.34 19.99
CA ILE A 3 20.46 66.57 18.96
C ILE A 3 20.15 65.10 19.22
N ILE A 4 19.26 64.56 18.39
CA ILE A 4 18.95 63.14 18.29
C ILE A 4 20.10 62.51 17.50
N GLN A 5 20.95 61.74 18.17
CA GLN A 5 21.95 60.91 17.51
C GLN A 5 21.21 59.69 16.92
N ASN A 6 21.02 59.68 15.60
CA ASN A 6 20.52 58.54 14.84
C ASN A 6 21.47 57.34 15.02
N MET A 7 21.14 56.42 15.93
CA MET A 7 21.64 55.06 15.89
C MET A 7 20.96 54.35 14.73
N ILE A 8 21.66 54.29 13.59
CA ILE A 8 21.36 53.34 12.53
C ILE A 8 21.59 51.94 13.12
N GLU A 9 20.50 51.31 13.58
CA GLU A 9 20.49 49.88 13.85
C GLU A 9 20.86 49.17 12.54
N LYS A 10 22.10 48.68 12.47
CA LYS A 10 22.51 47.73 11.44
C LYS A 10 21.54 46.55 11.51
N ARG A 11 20.69 46.43 10.48
CA ARG A 11 19.85 45.25 10.22
C ARG A 11 20.69 43.99 10.51
N LYS A 12 20.33 43.25 11.56
CA LYS A 12 20.89 41.92 11.82
C LYS A 12 20.62 41.09 10.57
N LYS A 13 21.67 40.82 9.78
CA LYS A 13 21.65 39.81 8.71
C LYS A 13 21.10 38.55 9.36
N GLY A 14 19.91 38.12 8.96
CA GLY A 14 19.31 36.88 9.44
C GLY A 14 20.30 35.74 9.26
N LYS A 15 20.32 34.81 10.21
CA LYS A 15 20.98 33.51 10.04
C LYS A 15 20.62 33.01 8.65
N HIS A 16 21.62 32.85 7.77
CA HIS A 16 21.43 32.15 6.52
C HIS A 16 21.05 30.71 6.89
N LEU A 17 19.77 30.38 6.88
CA LEU A 17 19.37 28.98 6.83
C LEU A 17 19.97 28.35 5.59
N GLU A 18 20.35 27.08 5.70
CA GLU A 18 20.85 26.36 4.54
C GLU A 18 19.72 26.28 3.50
N ASN A 19 20.06 26.57 2.24
CA ASN A 19 19.11 26.62 1.12
C ASN A 19 18.24 25.35 1.04
N LYS A 20 18.79 24.21 1.47
CA LYS A 20 18.10 22.92 1.54
C LYS A 20 17.01 22.89 2.61
N GLU A 21 17.26 23.37 3.83
CA GLU A 21 16.28 23.39 4.94
C GLU A 21 15.04 24.22 4.58
N THR A 22 15.24 25.38 3.94
CA THR A 22 14.13 26.22 3.49
C THR A 22 13.27 25.52 2.44
N LYS A 23 13.91 24.85 1.47
CA LYS A 23 13.21 24.07 0.45
C LYS A 23 12.44 22.88 1.03
N ALA A 24 13.05 22.15 1.97
CA ALA A 24 12.40 21.06 2.68
C ALA A 24 11.13 21.56 3.40
N SER A 25 11.21 22.68 4.12
CA SER A 25 10.02 23.25 4.78
C SER A 25 8.94 23.76 3.83
N ILE A 26 9.28 24.17 2.61
CA ILE A 26 8.28 24.46 1.56
C ILE A 26 7.57 23.17 1.15
N ILE A 27 8.31 22.09 0.92
CA ILE A 27 7.78 20.78 0.54
C ILE A 27 6.87 20.24 1.65
N GLU A 28 7.33 20.20 2.89
CA GLU A 28 6.54 19.78 4.06
C GLU A 28 5.23 20.53 4.12
N PHE A 29 5.27 21.87 3.98
CA PHE A 29 4.05 22.68 4.01
C PHE A 29 3.09 22.37 2.85
N ILE A 30 3.59 22.07 1.65
CA ILE A 30 2.74 21.66 0.52
C ILE A 30 2.11 20.28 0.79
N LEU A 31 2.85 19.36 1.42
CA LEU A 31 2.38 18.02 1.78
C LEU A 31 1.35 18.03 2.92
N GLU A 32 1.51 18.90 3.92
CA GLU A 32 0.58 19.12 5.04
C GLU A 32 -0.80 19.63 4.56
N ASN A 33 -0.86 20.33 3.43
CA ASN A 33 -2.11 20.91 2.93
C ASN A 33 -2.71 19.99 1.88
N LYS A 34 -3.98 19.57 2.02
CA LYS A 34 -4.67 18.75 1.00
C LYS A 34 -4.75 19.43 -0.37
N GLU A 35 -5.00 20.73 -0.38
CA GLU A 35 -5.15 21.55 -1.58
C GLU A 35 -3.82 22.18 -2.04
N LYS A 36 -3.87 22.88 -3.18
CA LYS A 36 -2.78 23.73 -3.66
C LYS A 36 -2.58 24.94 -2.75
N VAL A 37 -1.32 25.33 -2.53
CA VAL A 37 -0.97 26.45 -1.64
C VAL A 37 -0.48 27.67 -2.43
N SER A 38 -0.78 28.87 -1.94
CA SER A 38 -0.32 30.10 -2.57
C SER A 38 1.06 30.52 -2.05
N GLU A 39 1.86 31.22 -2.87
CA GLU A 39 3.15 31.78 -2.40
C GLU A 39 3.00 32.63 -1.12
N PRO A 40 2.00 33.51 -0.95
CA PRO A 40 1.85 34.25 0.30
C PRO A 40 1.63 33.37 1.53
N ALA A 41 0.96 32.22 1.39
CA ALA A 41 0.78 31.26 2.48
C ALA A 41 2.10 30.58 2.85
N ILE A 42 2.87 30.14 1.83
CA ILE A 42 4.21 29.58 2.02
C ILE A 42 5.11 30.60 2.74
N ARG A 43 5.09 31.87 2.31
CA ARG A 43 5.84 32.94 2.96
C ARG A 43 5.44 33.15 4.42
N GLY A 44 4.14 33.10 4.73
CA GLY A 44 3.65 33.18 6.10
C GLY A 44 4.28 32.08 6.98
N ARG A 45 4.20 30.83 6.52
CA ARG A 45 4.78 29.67 7.21
C ARG A 45 6.29 29.79 7.41
N LEU A 46 7.03 30.19 6.38
CA LEU A 46 8.50 30.34 6.46
C LEU A 46 8.91 31.52 7.34
N LYS A 47 8.11 32.59 7.43
CA LYS A 47 8.38 33.70 8.35
C LYS A 47 8.29 33.24 9.80
N GLU A 48 7.29 32.41 10.13
CA GLU A 48 7.12 31.85 11.48
C GLU A 48 8.23 30.88 11.86
N LYS A 49 8.57 29.94 10.96
CA LYS A 49 9.54 28.86 11.24
C LYS A 49 11.00 29.31 11.13
N HIS A 50 11.31 30.17 10.15
CA HIS A 50 12.66 30.43 9.67
C HIS A 50 13.05 31.92 9.59
N ASN A 51 12.14 32.83 9.96
CA ASN A 51 12.31 34.28 9.81
C ASN A 51 12.67 34.72 8.37
N VAL A 52 12.25 33.96 7.36
CA VAL A 52 12.41 34.31 5.94
C VAL A 52 11.29 35.24 5.53
N ILE A 53 11.63 36.48 5.21
CA ILE A 53 10.65 37.55 4.93
C ILE A 53 10.67 37.97 3.45
N ASP A 54 11.78 37.75 2.75
CA ASP A 54 11.99 38.28 1.40
C ASP A 54 11.29 37.44 0.32
N GLN A 55 10.35 38.08 -0.39
CA GLN A 55 9.57 37.46 -1.47
C GLN A 55 10.44 37.02 -2.65
N GLY A 56 11.50 37.78 -2.97
CA GLY A 56 12.41 37.44 -4.07
C GLY A 56 13.12 36.11 -3.80
N THR A 57 13.55 35.91 -2.55
CA THR A 57 14.20 34.67 -2.09
C THR A 57 13.26 33.48 -2.16
N ILE A 58 12.02 33.62 -1.67
CA ILE A 58 11.02 32.55 -1.73
C ILE A 58 10.70 32.16 -3.18
N ASN A 59 10.53 33.14 -4.07
CA ASN A 59 10.31 32.88 -5.49
C ASN A 59 11.48 32.12 -6.14
N LYS A 60 12.72 32.39 -5.74
CA LYS A 60 13.90 31.63 -6.21
C LYS A 60 13.85 30.18 -5.74
N HIS A 61 13.51 29.92 -4.48
CA HIS A 61 13.37 28.54 -3.98
C HIS A 61 12.25 27.78 -4.70
N LEU A 62 11.08 28.42 -4.89
CA LEU A 62 9.96 27.84 -5.63
C LEU A 62 10.30 27.56 -7.09
N HIS A 63 11.04 28.46 -7.75
CA HIS A 63 11.50 28.26 -9.11
C HIS A 63 12.47 27.07 -9.21
N SER A 64 13.43 26.97 -8.29
CA SER A 64 14.38 25.85 -8.23
C SER A 64 13.66 24.53 -7.98
N LEU A 65 12.76 24.47 -6.99
CA LEU A 65 11.94 23.28 -6.70
C LEU A 65 11.09 22.83 -7.90
N TRP A 66 10.59 23.77 -8.71
CA TRP A 66 9.73 23.47 -9.86
C TRP A 66 10.52 23.12 -11.13
N LYS A 67 11.50 23.94 -11.51
CA LYS A 67 12.19 23.83 -12.80
C LYS A 67 13.43 22.97 -12.77
N GLU A 68 14.20 23.06 -11.69
CA GLU A 68 15.48 22.36 -11.58
C GLU A 68 15.25 20.97 -10.98
N LEU A 69 14.58 20.92 -9.83
CA LEU A 69 14.40 19.68 -9.05
C LEU A 69 13.11 18.92 -9.39
N LYS A 70 12.13 19.60 -10.01
CA LYS A 70 10.82 19.01 -10.38
C LYS A 70 10.08 18.33 -9.22
N CYS A 71 10.33 18.81 -8.00
CA CYS A 71 9.67 18.35 -6.77
C CYS A 71 8.25 18.88 -6.63
N ILE A 72 7.92 20.01 -7.27
CA ILE A 72 6.61 20.65 -7.18
C ILE A 72 6.15 21.12 -8.57
N GLU A 73 4.85 21.37 -8.69
CA GLU A 73 4.22 21.94 -9.87
C GLU A 73 3.64 23.32 -9.60
N ARG A 74 3.67 24.16 -10.64
CA ARG A 74 2.94 25.42 -10.65
C ARG A 74 1.55 25.18 -11.23
N VAL A 75 0.51 25.39 -10.42
CA VAL A 75 -0.87 25.30 -10.89
C VAL A 75 -1.26 26.63 -11.55
N PRO A 76 -1.55 26.67 -12.86
CA PRO A 76 -1.86 27.91 -13.56
C PRO A 76 -3.16 28.53 -13.00
N PRO A 77 -3.23 29.87 -12.88
CA PRO A 77 -4.43 30.53 -12.39
C PRO A 77 -5.57 30.42 -13.41
N ILE A 78 -6.80 30.23 -12.91
CA ILE A 78 -8.03 30.16 -13.72
C ILE A 78 -8.35 31.51 -14.39
N LYS A 79 -7.81 32.63 -13.88
CA LYS A 79 -7.91 33.97 -14.48
C LYS A 79 -6.55 34.67 -14.50
N GLN A 80 -6.25 35.40 -15.57
CA GLN A 80 -5.06 36.25 -15.66
C GLN A 80 -5.05 37.27 -14.52
N GLY A 81 -3.91 37.39 -13.81
CA GLY A 81 -3.70 38.33 -12.70
C GLY A 81 -3.78 37.74 -11.28
N ILE A 82 -4.08 36.44 -11.11
CA ILE A 82 -4.18 35.79 -9.79
C ILE A 82 -2.85 35.12 -9.38
N LYS A 83 -2.59 35.12 -8.06
CA LYS A 83 -1.46 34.50 -7.36
C LYS A 83 -1.10 33.11 -7.92
N SER A 84 0.20 32.84 -8.05
CA SER A 84 0.71 31.49 -8.38
C SER A 84 0.43 30.53 -7.23
N TYR A 85 -0.13 29.36 -7.56
CA TYR A 85 -0.32 28.25 -6.64
C TYR A 85 0.69 27.15 -6.93
N TRP A 86 1.05 26.43 -5.88
CA TRP A 86 2.05 25.38 -5.89
C TRP A 86 1.46 24.10 -5.30
N ASN A 87 1.84 22.96 -5.88
CA ASN A 87 1.35 21.67 -5.43
C ASN A 87 2.36 20.55 -5.70
N ILE A 88 2.14 19.40 -5.07
CA ILE A 88 2.74 18.11 -5.39
C ILE A 88 1.55 17.26 -5.85
N THR A 89 1.56 16.81 -7.10
CA THR A 89 0.36 16.25 -7.73
C THR A 89 0.54 14.82 -8.18
N ASN A 90 1.79 14.38 -8.37
CA ASN A 90 2.07 13.08 -8.95
C ASN A 90 3.24 12.32 -8.31
N ILE A 91 3.32 11.02 -8.59
CA ILE A 91 4.34 10.08 -8.13
C ILE A 91 5.72 10.56 -8.57
N GLU A 92 5.86 11.17 -9.74
CA GLU A 92 7.14 11.70 -10.21
C GLU A 92 7.65 12.85 -9.32
N ASN A 93 6.75 13.74 -8.87
CA ASN A 93 7.11 14.75 -7.87
C ASN A 93 7.58 14.08 -6.57
N LEU A 94 6.88 13.05 -6.09
CA LEU A 94 7.24 12.32 -4.87
C LEU A 94 8.61 11.63 -5.00
N LYS A 95 8.92 11.01 -6.14
CA LYS A 95 10.25 10.45 -6.44
C LYS A 95 11.35 11.51 -6.35
N ASN A 96 11.11 12.67 -6.97
CA ASN A 96 12.07 13.77 -6.95
C ASN A 96 12.25 14.33 -5.54
N VAL A 97 11.18 14.45 -4.76
CA VAL A 97 11.27 14.83 -3.33
C VAL A 97 12.10 13.81 -2.56
N LYS A 98 11.82 12.51 -2.71
CA LYS A 98 12.58 11.46 -2.03
C LYS A 98 14.06 11.47 -2.37
N HIS A 99 14.39 11.74 -3.64
CA HIS A 99 15.77 11.81 -4.10
C HIS A 99 16.53 13.01 -3.52
N GLU A 100 15.93 14.21 -3.60
CA GLU A 100 16.58 15.47 -3.23
C GLU A 100 16.52 15.76 -1.72
N PHE A 101 15.46 15.27 -1.06
CA PHE A 101 15.13 15.48 0.36
C PHE A 101 14.80 14.14 1.04
N PRO A 102 15.76 13.20 1.12
CA PRO A 102 15.53 11.86 1.69
C PRO A 102 15.12 11.90 3.16
N GLU A 103 15.38 13.00 3.87
CA GLU A 103 14.94 13.25 5.24
C GLU A 103 13.42 13.45 5.39
N ILE A 104 12.70 13.78 4.31
CA ILE A 104 11.25 13.94 4.35
C ILE A 104 10.60 12.56 4.25
N LEU A 105 9.98 12.12 5.35
CA LEU A 105 9.21 10.88 5.41
C LEU A 105 7.88 11.05 4.69
N LEU A 106 7.87 10.85 3.37
CA LEU A 106 6.72 11.09 2.51
C LEU A 106 5.46 10.31 2.93
N ASN A 107 5.62 9.09 3.46
CA ASN A 107 4.53 8.25 3.95
C ASN A 107 3.76 8.87 5.12
N SER A 108 4.36 9.79 5.87
CA SER A 108 3.67 10.46 7.00
C SER A 108 2.60 11.46 6.57
N TYR A 109 2.51 11.79 5.28
CA TYR A 109 1.57 12.76 4.74
C TYR A 109 0.48 12.09 3.91
N GLU A 110 -0.78 12.28 4.32
CA GLU A 110 -1.97 11.76 3.61
C GLU A 110 -1.94 12.11 2.12
N LYS A 111 -1.52 13.34 1.78
CA LYS A 111 -1.41 13.78 0.39
C LYS A 111 -0.52 12.84 -0.44
N SER A 112 0.62 12.40 0.10
CA SER A 112 1.55 11.51 -0.60
C SER A 112 0.92 10.15 -0.89
N ILE A 113 0.24 9.56 0.10
CA ILE A 113 -0.44 8.27 -0.06
C ILE A 113 -1.61 8.40 -1.06
N MET A 114 -2.38 9.49 -0.96
CA MET A 114 -3.51 9.73 -1.87
C MET A 114 -3.07 9.98 -3.32
N ILE A 115 -1.87 10.54 -3.55
CA ILE A 115 -1.30 10.63 -4.91
C ILE A 115 -1.09 9.22 -5.50
N ILE A 116 -0.54 8.28 -4.72
CA ILE A 116 -0.38 6.89 -5.15
C ILE A 116 -1.75 6.29 -5.47
N PHE A 117 -2.75 6.47 -4.60
CA PHE A 117 -4.10 5.94 -4.81
C PHE A 117 -4.73 6.47 -6.10
N ASN A 118 -4.67 7.78 -6.31
CA ASN A 118 -5.29 8.43 -7.46
C ASN A 118 -4.62 8.01 -8.78
N GLU A 119 -3.30 7.96 -8.84
CA GLU A 119 -2.59 7.58 -10.08
C GLU A 119 -2.68 6.10 -10.41
N ARG A 120 -2.75 5.25 -9.39
CA ARG A 120 -2.82 3.79 -9.57
C ARG A 120 -4.26 3.26 -9.63
N GLY A 121 -5.26 4.12 -9.41
CA GLY A 121 -6.68 3.78 -9.49
C GLY A 121 -7.20 2.98 -8.28
N TYR A 122 -6.60 3.15 -7.10
CA TYR A 122 -7.11 2.58 -5.86
C TYR A 122 -8.24 3.44 -5.30
N ASP A 123 -9.33 2.79 -4.87
CA ASP A 123 -10.46 3.46 -4.18
C ASP A 123 -10.44 3.07 -2.71
N ILE A 124 -10.14 4.03 -1.84
CA ILE A 124 -10.07 3.83 -0.38
C ILE A 124 -11.39 3.33 0.22
N ARG A 125 -12.52 3.46 -0.50
CA ARG A 125 -13.83 2.92 -0.09
C ARG A 125 -13.96 1.40 -0.29
N LYS A 126 -12.92 0.74 -0.79
CA LYS A 126 -12.77 -0.72 -0.69
C LYS A 126 -11.97 -1.06 0.55
N ILE A 127 -12.39 -2.09 1.29
CA ILE A 127 -11.80 -2.42 2.59
C ILE A 127 -10.32 -2.80 2.45
N GLU A 128 -9.98 -3.57 1.42
CA GLU A 128 -8.61 -3.99 1.13
C GLU A 128 -7.69 -2.81 0.81
N ASN A 129 -8.26 -1.73 0.28
CA ASN A 129 -7.53 -0.50 0.01
C ASN A 129 -7.38 0.38 1.27
N LEU A 130 -8.23 0.22 2.29
CA LEU A 130 -7.98 0.85 3.59
C LEU A 130 -6.80 0.18 4.28
N ASP A 131 -6.77 -1.15 4.31
CA ASP A 131 -5.66 -1.90 4.88
C ASP A 131 -4.35 -1.49 4.19
N PHE A 132 -4.37 -1.48 2.85
CA PHE A 132 -3.22 -1.05 2.08
C PHE A 132 -2.81 0.42 2.33
N TYR A 133 -3.78 1.32 2.56
CA TYR A 133 -3.49 2.70 2.95
C TYR A 133 -2.72 2.74 4.28
N ILE A 134 -3.16 1.98 5.27
CA ILE A 134 -2.56 1.92 6.60
C ILE A 134 -1.15 1.29 6.52
N GLU A 135 -0.97 0.24 5.72
CA GLU A 135 0.34 -0.35 5.47
C GLU A 135 1.33 0.67 4.87
N LEU A 136 0.89 1.46 3.88
CA LEU A 136 1.71 2.53 3.29
C LEU A 136 2.02 3.66 4.28
N LEU A 137 1.09 3.97 5.18
CA LEU A 137 1.30 4.96 6.24
C LEU A 137 2.38 4.50 7.22
N LEU A 138 2.35 3.23 7.61
CA LEU A 138 3.19 2.69 8.67
C LEU A 138 4.59 2.26 8.20
N SER A 139 4.71 1.72 6.97
CA SER A 139 6.00 1.23 6.44
C SER A 139 6.62 2.20 5.44
N VAL A 140 7.76 2.78 5.81
CA VAL A 140 8.53 3.69 4.94
C VAL A 140 9.06 2.95 3.73
N SER A 141 9.58 1.74 3.92
CA SER A 141 10.14 0.93 2.83
C SER A 141 9.10 0.44 1.85
N LEU A 142 7.90 0.07 2.33
CA LEU A 142 6.78 -0.26 1.47
C LEU A 142 6.38 0.96 0.63
N PHE A 143 6.19 2.11 1.27
CA PHE A 143 5.87 3.35 0.57
C PHE A 143 6.90 3.70 -0.51
N ASP A 144 8.18 3.68 -0.16
CA ASP A 144 9.28 3.98 -1.09
C ASP A 144 9.29 3.02 -2.29
N ALA A 145 8.99 1.74 -2.08
CA ALA A 145 8.89 0.76 -3.16
C ALA A 145 7.72 1.05 -4.11
N PHE A 146 6.59 1.54 -3.57
CA PHE A 146 5.40 1.90 -4.34
C PHE A 146 5.54 3.20 -5.14
N LEU A 147 6.55 4.03 -4.83
CA LEU A 147 6.95 5.10 -5.74
C LEU A 147 7.50 4.51 -7.05
N GLY A 148 8.28 3.42 -6.98
CA GLY A 148 8.97 2.82 -8.13
C GLY A 148 8.15 1.81 -8.93
N ALA A 149 7.25 1.07 -8.28
CA ALA A 149 6.55 -0.08 -8.83
C ALA A 149 5.07 -0.09 -8.38
N ASP A 150 4.18 -0.74 -9.14
CA ASP A 150 2.82 -1.01 -8.65
C ASP A 150 2.75 -2.31 -7.82
N VAL A 151 1.58 -2.55 -7.23
CA VAL A 151 1.32 -3.75 -6.42
C VAL A 151 1.54 -5.03 -7.20
N TYR A 152 1.20 -5.08 -8.50
CA TYR A 152 1.33 -6.29 -9.30
C TYR A 152 2.79 -6.63 -9.59
N GLU A 153 3.60 -5.62 -9.88
CA GLU A 153 5.04 -5.79 -10.06
C GLU A 153 5.71 -6.24 -8.76
N LEU A 154 5.35 -5.62 -7.64
CA LEU A 154 5.86 -5.99 -6.31
C LEU A 154 5.41 -7.40 -5.90
N MET A 155 4.15 -7.76 -6.08
CA MET A 155 3.66 -9.13 -5.89
C MET A 155 4.37 -10.13 -6.81
N GLY A 156 4.67 -9.73 -8.05
CA GLY A 156 5.47 -10.54 -8.97
C GLY A 156 6.89 -10.79 -8.46
N LYS A 157 7.51 -9.78 -7.82
CA LYS A 157 8.81 -9.92 -7.16
C LYS A 157 8.71 -10.82 -5.92
N SER A 158 7.70 -10.66 -5.07
CA SER A 158 7.47 -11.53 -3.91
C SER A 158 7.20 -12.98 -4.30
N LYS A 159 6.46 -13.22 -5.39
CA LYS A 159 6.28 -14.56 -5.95
C LYS A 159 7.62 -15.17 -6.36
N LYS A 160 8.53 -14.41 -6.97
CA LYS A 160 9.88 -14.89 -7.31
C LYS A 160 10.70 -15.23 -6.06
N ILE A 161 10.55 -14.47 -4.98
CA ILE A 161 11.19 -14.76 -3.68
C ILE A 161 10.63 -16.06 -3.11
N TYR A 162 9.31 -16.21 -3.03
CA TYR A 162 8.64 -17.43 -2.57
C TYR A 162 9.09 -18.67 -3.36
N LEU A 163 9.18 -18.56 -4.69
CA LEU A 163 9.65 -19.67 -5.52
C LEU A 163 11.08 -20.09 -5.13
N ARG A 164 11.97 -19.15 -4.79
CA ARG A 164 13.33 -19.46 -4.33
C ARG A 164 13.33 -20.13 -2.94
N ASP A 165 12.41 -19.74 -2.05
CA ASP A 165 12.29 -20.25 -0.68
C ASP A 165 11.53 -21.59 -0.56
N GLY A 166 11.65 -22.45 -1.58
CA GLY A 166 11.03 -23.78 -1.58
C GLY A 166 9.67 -23.86 -2.27
N GLY A 167 9.09 -22.72 -2.70
CA GLY A 167 7.94 -22.71 -3.59
C GLY A 167 8.20 -23.41 -4.93
N ASP A 168 9.44 -23.39 -5.42
CA ASP A 168 9.87 -24.13 -6.61
C ASP A 168 9.79 -25.65 -6.40
N ILE A 169 10.13 -26.17 -5.22
CA ILE A 169 10.00 -27.61 -4.91
C ILE A 169 8.54 -28.02 -4.94
N LYS A 170 7.65 -27.25 -4.29
CA LYS A 170 6.20 -27.50 -4.35
C LYS A 170 5.66 -27.45 -5.78
N THR A 171 6.09 -26.46 -6.56
CA THR A 171 5.69 -26.31 -7.97
C THR A 171 6.18 -27.49 -8.82
N LYS A 172 7.39 -27.98 -8.58
CA LYS A 172 7.93 -29.17 -9.24
C LYS A 172 7.16 -30.44 -8.85
N ASN A 173 6.78 -30.59 -7.58
CA ASN A 173 5.98 -31.72 -7.12
C ASN A 173 4.59 -31.73 -7.76
N TYR A 174 3.93 -30.56 -7.84
CA TYR A 174 2.67 -30.41 -8.59
C TYR A 174 2.84 -30.87 -10.06
N LYS A 175 3.88 -30.37 -10.74
CA LYS A 175 4.16 -30.75 -12.13
C LYS A 175 4.47 -32.23 -12.28
N TYR A 176 5.21 -32.83 -11.35
CA TYR A 176 5.53 -34.26 -11.37
C TYR A 176 4.26 -35.12 -11.41
N HIS A 177 3.31 -34.87 -10.49
CA HIS A 177 2.06 -35.62 -10.46
C HIS A 177 1.20 -35.36 -11.69
N LEU A 178 1.15 -34.10 -12.16
CA LEU A 178 0.44 -33.78 -13.40
C LEU A 178 1.05 -34.50 -14.60
N ASP A 179 2.38 -34.45 -14.77
CA ASP A 179 3.10 -35.08 -15.88
C ASP A 179 2.95 -36.62 -15.86
N ASN A 180 2.93 -37.24 -14.68
CA ASN A 180 2.65 -38.67 -14.54
C ASN A 180 1.22 -39.00 -14.98
N PHE A 181 0.24 -38.21 -14.55
CA PHE A 181 -1.12 -38.33 -15.06
C PHE A 181 -1.15 -38.20 -16.59
N LEU A 182 -0.44 -37.22 -17.17
CA LEU A 182 -0.40 -37.01 -18.62
C LEU A 182 0.16 -38.23 -19.36
N LYS A 183 1.30 -38.76 -18.90
CA LYS A 183 1.94 -39.96 -19.51
C LYS A 183 1.01 -41.16 -19.49
N MET A 184 0.43 -41.48 -18.33
CA MET A 184 -0.53 -42.58 -18.23
C MET A 184 -1.73 -42.35 -19.14
N SER A 185 -2.20 -41.11 -19.24
CA SER A 185 -3.34 -40.75 -20.07
C SER A 185 -3.08 -40.89 -21.57
N GLU A 186 -1.85 -40.64 -22.04
CA GLU A 186 -1.44 -40.82 -23.43
C GLU A 186 -1.42 -42.31 -23.83
N GLU A 187 -1.01 -43.19 -22.90
CA GLU A 187 -1.01 -44.64 -23.11
C GLU A 187 -2.43 -45.21 -23.29
N VAL A 188 -3.42 -44.66 -22.58
CA VAL A 188 -4.81 -45.14 -22.64
C VAL A 188 -5.74 -44.29 -23.54
N ASN A 189 -5.32 -43.10 -23.96
CA ASN A 189 -6.05 -42.22 -24.89
C ASN A 189 -5.10 -41.61 -25.96
N PRO A 190 -4.55 -42.44 -26.87
CA PRO A 190 -3.58 -41.98 -27.87
C PRO A 190 -4.20 -40.92 -28.81
N GLY A 191 -3.54 -39.76 -28.91
CA GLY A 191 -3.94 -38.64 -29.78
C GLY A 191 -4.66 -37.49 -29.07
N TYR A 192 -4.96 -37.61 -27.77
CA TYR A 192 -5.48 -36.50 -26.99
C TYR A 192 -4.39 -35.45 -26.72
N LYS A 193 -4.69 -34.18 -26.99
CA LYS A 193 -3.82 -33.05 -26.65
C LYS A 193 -4.48 -32.24 -25.55
N ILE A 194 -3.80 -32.12 -24.41
CA ILE A 194 -4.22 -31.19 -23.37
C ILE A 194 -4.16 -29.77 -23.92
N SER A 195 -5.19 -28.99 -23.58
CA SER A 195 -5.23 -27.58 -23.94
C SER A 195 -3.96 -26.89 -23.39
N PRO A 196 -3.16 -26.21 -24.24
CA PRO A 196 -1.98 -25.48 -23.78
C PRO A 196 -2.32 -24.36 -22.78
N PHE A 197 -3.60 -24.03 -22.60
CA PHE A 197 -4.09 -23.11 -21.58
C PHE A 197 -4.11 -23.69 -20.14
N PHE A 198 -3.66 -24.93 -19.93
CA PHE A 198 -3.60 -25.55 -18.59
C PHE A 198 -2.45 -25.04 -17.71
N GLU A 199 -1.60 -24.16 -18.23
CA GLU A 199 -0.52 -23.55 -17.48
C GLU A 199 -1.04 -22.66 -16.34
N ILE A 200 -1.25 -23.23 -15.14
CA ILE A 200 -1.11 -22.64 -13.78
C ILE A 200 -1.92 -21.36 -13.48
N ASN A 201 -2.64 -20.80 -14.45
CA ASN A 201 -3.24 -19.47 -14.41
C ASN A 201 -4.73 -19.49 -14.05
N ARG A 202 -5.22 -20.59 -13.48
CA ARG A 202 -6.55 -20.67 -12.89
C ARG A 202 -6.36 -20.88 -11.39
N ARG A 203 -6.39 -19.80 -10.63
CA ARG A 203 -6.44 -19.83 -9.16
C ARG A 203 -7.85 -20.18 -8.68
N HIS A 204 -7.97 -20.61 -7.42
CA HIS A 204 -9.24 -20.88 -6.73
C HIS A 204 -10.13 -21.95 -7.39
N MET A 205 -9.56 -22.91 -8.12
CA MET A 205 -10.36 -23.99 -8.67
C MET A 205 -10.89 -24.90 -7.55
N SER A 206 -12.18 -25.22 -7.60
CA SER A 206 -12.73 -26.32 -6.80
C SER A 206 -12.18 -27.66 -7.31
N LYS A 207 -12.27 -28.72 -6.49
CA LYS A 207 -11.86 -30.06 -6.91
C LYS A 207 -12.62 -30.48 -8.17
N GLU A 208 -13.92 -30.20 -8.22
CA GLU A 208 -14.78 -30.53 -9.36
C GLU A 208 -14.36 -29.77 -10.62
N VAL A 209 -14.01 -28.48 -10.53
CA VAL A 209 -13.56 -27.67 -11.68
C VAL A 209 -12.18 -28.10 -12.16
N PHE A 210 -11.27 -28.42 -11.23
CA PHE A 210 -9.96 -28.98 -11.53
C PHE A 210 -10.11 -30.31 -12.29
N PHE A 211 -10.92 -31.24 -11.77
CA PHE A 211 -11.15 -32.56 -12.35
C PHE A 211 -11.93 -32.50 -13.67
N LYS A 212 -12.87 -31.54 -13.82
CA LYS A 212 -13.61 -31.27 -15.07
C LYS A 212 -12.69 -30.94 -16.24
N SER A 213 -11.56 -30.31 -15.96
CA SER A 213 -10.56 -30.05 -16.98
C SER A 213 -9.93 -31.32 -17.57
N PHE A 214 -10.11 -32.44 -16.87
CA PHE A 214 -9.70 -33.77 -17.26
C PHE A 214 -10.93 -34.70 -17.43
N GLU A 215 -12.10 -34.17 -17.79
CA GLU A 215 -13.28 -35.00 -18.10
C GLU A 215 -13.23 -35.61 -19.50
N GLY A 216 -12.47 -35.03 -20.44
CA GLY A 216 -12.33 -35.54 -21.81
C GLY A 216 -11.62 -36.90 -21.96
N PHE A 217 -11.12 -37.48 -20.86
CA PHE A 217 -10.42 -38.77 -20.85
C PHE A 217 -11.42 -39.92 -20.74
N GLN A 218 -11.43 -40.82 -21.73
CA GLN A 218 -12.41 -41.91 -21.83
C GLN A 218 -12.13 -43.07 -20.87
N ILE A 219 -10.86 -43.26 -20.50
CA ILE A 219 -10.41 -44.28 -19.53
C ILE A 219 -9.56 -43.58 -18.46
N LYS A 220 -9.91 -43.79 -17.18
CA LYS A 220 -9.17 -43.34 -16.00
C LYS A 220 -8.91 -44.56 -15.12
N THR A 221 -7.64 -44.87 -14.89
CA THR A 221 -7.28 -45.89 -13.88
C THR A 221 -7.31 -45.26 -12.48
N ASP A 222 -7.40 -46.10 -11.44
CA ASP A 222 -7.32 -45.63 -10.05
C ASP A 222 -6.01 -44.89 -9.77
N GLU A 223 -4.92 -45.30 -10.42
CA GLU A 223 -3.60 -44.67 -10.33
C GLU A 223 -3.57 -43.27 -10.98
N MET A 224 -4.23 -43.11 -12.13
CA MET A 224 -4.42 -41.79 -12.77
C MET A 224 -5.24 -40.85 -11.89
N ILE A 225 -6.30 -41.35 -11.26
CA ILE A 225 -7.13 -40.57 -10.34
C ILE A 225 -6.28 -40.15 -9.13
N LYS A 226 -5.48 -41.05 -8.57
CA LYS A 226 -4.59 -40.76 -7.44
C LYS A 226 -3.56 -39.66 -7.76
N GLU A 227 -2.93 -39.71 -8.94
CA GLU A 227 -1.99 -38.65 -9.35
C GLU A 227 -2.70 -37.30 -9.52
N LEU A 228 -3.93 -37.26 -10.05
CA LEU A 228 -4.74 -36.04 -10.10
C LEU A 228 -5.14 -35.52 -8.72
N GLU A 229 -5.44 -36.42 -7.77
CA GLU A 229 -5.77 -36.05 -6.40
C GLU A 229 -4.57 -35.44 -5.67
N GLU A 230 -3.38 -36.03 -5.80
CA GLU A 230 -2.14 -35.47 -5.24
C GLU A 230 -1.77 -34.15 -5.93
N ALA A 231 -1.92 -34.06 -7.25
CA ALA A 231 -1.73 -32.80 -7.97
C ALA A 231 -2.71 -31.72 -7.48
N TYR A 232 -3.99 -32.04 -7.27
CA TYR A 232 -4.97 -31.08 -6.74
C TYR A 232 -4.65 -30.66 -5.31
N LYS A 233 -4.22 -31.59 -4.46
CA LYS A 233 -3.81 -31.29 -3.08
C LYS A 233 -2.65 -30.29 -3.04
N ILE A 234 -1.60 -30.53 -3.84
CA ILE A 234 -0.44 -29.64 -3.92
C ILE A 234 -0.83 -28.31 -4.60
N TYR A 235 -1.70 -28.35 -5.61
CA TYR A 235 -2.28 -27.14 -6.20
C TYR A 235 -2.98 -26.28 -5.14
N LYS A 236 -3.80 -26.89 -4.26
CA LYS A 236 -4.45 -26.18 -3.16
C LYS A 236 -3.44 -25.58 -2.18
N GLU A 237 -2.41 -26.33 -1.80
CA GLU A 237 -1.33 -25.78 -0.96
C GLU A 237 -0.61 -24.60 -1.63
N ILE A 238 -0.39 -24.65 -2.94
CA ILE A 238 0.23 -23.55 -3.70
C ILE A 238 -0.74 -22.36 -3.84
N ASP A 239 -2.02 -22.60 -4.08
CA ASP A 239 -3.08 -21.59 -4.21
C ASP A 239 -3.26 -20.85 -2.88
N GLU A 240 -3.39 -21.58 -1.77
CA GLU A 240 -3.44 -21.03 -0.40
C GLU A 240 -2.15 -20.31 -0.03
N ASP A 241 -0.99 -20.86 -0.41
CA ASP A 241 0.29 -20.18 -0.27
C ASP A 241 0.29 -18.88 -1.07
N LEU A 242 -0.22 -18.85 -2.30
CA LEU A 242 -0.18 -17.67 -3.18
C LEU A 242 -1.29 -16.63 -2.93
N ASP A 243 -2.31 -16.98 -2.15
CA ASP A 243 -3.32 -16.04 -1.66
C ASP A 243 -2.90 -15.43 -0.32
N ASN A 244 -2.36 -16.26 0.59
CA ASN A 244 -2.00 -15.80 1.92
C ASN A 244 -0.54 -15.32 2.03
N LYS A 245 0.37 -15.74 1.14
CA LYS A 245 1.81 -15.49 1.28
C LYS A 245 2.40 -14.41 0.40
N PRO A 246 2.06 -14.14 -0.88
CA PRO A 246 2.77 -13.13 -1.65
C PRO A 246 2.61 -11.72 -1.11
N GLY A 247 1.39 -11.34 -0.70
CA GLY A 247 1.14 -10.08 0.02
C GLY A 247 1.86 -10.07 1.35
N LYS A 248 1.70 -11.13 2.16
CA LYS A 248 2.37 -11.26 3.46
C LYS A 248 3.90 -11.29 3.38
N ILE A 249 4.49 -11.94 2.38
CA ILE A 249 5.92 -11.99 2.08
C ILE A 249 6.39 -10.62 1.62
N LEU A 250 5.60 -9.93 0.78
CA LEU A 250 5.89 -8.56 0.39
C LEU A 250 5.95 -7.66 1.63
N LEU A 251 4.94 -7.74 2.48
CA LEU A 251 4.83 -6.94 3.70
C LEU A 251 5.93 -7.32 4.70
N GLU A 252 6.13 -8.60 5.01
CA GLU A 252 7.23 -9.07 5.86
C GLU A 252 8.60 -8.67 5.31
N HIS A 253 8.77 -8.66 3.99
CA HIS A 253 10.00 -8.19 3.36
C HIS A 253 10.25 -6.70 3.63
N PHE A 254 9.21 -5.86 3.55
CA PHE A 254 9.37 -4.42 3.79
C PHE A 254 9.48 -4.08 5.27
N ILE A 255 8.77 -4.77 6.16
CA ILE A 255 8.97 -4.64 7.62
C ILE A 255 10.42 -4.96 7.97
N ASN A 256 10.96 -6.07 7.45
CA ASN A 256 12.36 -6.44 7.70
C ASN A 256 13.33 -5.38 7.17
N HIS A 257 12.98 -4.71 6.06
CA HIS A 257 13.81 -3.67 5.47
C HIS A 257 13.73 -2.36 6.26
N ASP A 258 12.57 -2.03 6.85
CA ASP A 258 12.43 -0.92 7.79
C ASP A 258 13.26 -1.17 9.06
N ILE A 259 13.19 -2.38 9.63
CA ILE A 259 14.06 -2.81 10.75
C ILE A 259 15.55 -2.67 10.37
N TYR A 260 15.94 -3.12 9.17
CA TYR A 260 17.34 -3.08 8.75
C TYR A 260 17.87 -1.65 8.55
N LYS A 261 16.97 -0.69 8.36
CA LYS A 261 17.29 0.71 8.11
C LYS A 261 17.09 1.61 9.33
N ASP A 262 16.74 1.03 10.48
CA ASP A 262 16.33 1.76 11.69
C ASP A 262 15.16 2.75 11.39
N LEU A 263 14.22 2.32 10.55
CA LEU A 263 13.02 3.08 10.14
C LEU A 263 11.73 2.51 10.73
N GLU A 264 11.81 1.37 11.41
CA GLU A 264 10.66 0.68 11.97
C GLU A 264 10.00 1.54 13.05
N SER A 265 8.66 1.53 13.05
CA SER A 265 7.90 2.11 14.14
C SER A 265 7.33 1.00 15.05
N PRO A 266 7.25 1.22 16.38
CA PRO A 266 6.56 0.27 17.26
C PRO A 266 5.12 0.00 16.83
N ASP A 267 4.49 0.99 16.20
CA ASP A 267 3.12 0.90 15.68
C ASP A 267 3.02 0.03 14.43
N GLU A 268 4.01 0.06 13.55
CA GLU A 268 4.11 -0.84 12.40
C GLU A 268 4.16 -2.30 12.87
N ILE A 269 5.06 -2.63 13.81
CA ILE A 269 5.19 -3.98 14.35
C ILE A 269 3.90 -4.44 15.04
N LYS A 270 3.31 -3.55 15.86
CA LYS A 270 2.04 -3.83 16.55
C LYS A 270 0.92 -4.07 15.54
N PHE A 271 0.76 -3.20 14.55
CA PHE A 271 -0.25 -3.31 13.51
C PHE A 271 -0.18 -4.66 12.80
N PHE A 272 1.00 -5.05 12.30
CA PHE A 272 1.14 -6.32 11.58
C PHE A 272 0.94 -7.54 12.49
N THR A 273 1.22 -7.42 13.78
CA THR A 273 0.95 -8.49 14.76
C THR A 273 -0.55 -8.61 15.01
N ASP A 274 -1.23 -7.48 15.28
CA ASP A 274 -2.65 -7.44 15.55
C ASP A 274 -3.47 -7.85 14.31
N PHE A 275 -3.05 -7.45 13.13
CA PHE A 275 -3.69 -7.82 11.86
C PHE A 275 -3.59 -9.33 11.59
N LYS A 276 -2.45 -9.96 11.90
CA LYS A 276 -2.33 -11.44 11.86
C LYS A 276 -3.27 -12.11 12.86
N GLU A 277 -3.46 -11.49 14.01
CA GLU A 277 -4.30 -12.00 15.09
C GLU A 277 -5.81 -11.88 14.80
N CYS A 278 -6.23 -10.91 13.96
CA CYS A 278 -7.63 -10.75 13.53
C CYS A 278 -8.22 -12.05 13.00
N ARG A 279 -7.46 -12.80 12.18
CA ARG A 279 -7.91 -14.10 11.64
C ARG A 279 -8.17 -15.15 12.72
N ARG A 280 -7.34 -15.16 13.77
CA ARG A 280 -7.50 -16.08 14.90
C ARG A 280 -8.73 -15.71 15.73
N LYS A 281 -8.93 -14.41 16.01
CA LYS A 281 -10.11 -13.92 16.72
C LYS A 281 -11.40 -14.21 15.95
N ALA A 282 -11.42 -13.88 14.66
CA ALA A 282 -12.54 -14.16 13.77
C ALA A 282 -12.84 -15.66 13.70
N PHE A 283 -11.81 -16.52 13.65
CA PHE A 283 -11.99 -17.97 13.61
C PHE A 283 -12.62 -18.49 14.90
N ASN A 284 -12.18 -18.03 16.06
CA ASN A 284 -12.77 -18.45 17.34
C ASN A 284 -14.25 -18.06 17.41
N ILE A 285 -14.60 -16.83 17.01
CA ILE A 285 -15.99 -16.36 16.97
C ILE A 285 -16.80 -17.22 15.99
N TRP A 286 -16.28 -17.43 14.78
CA TRP A 286 -16.96 -18.23 13.76
C TRP A 286 -17.18 -19.69 14.20
N GLN A 287 -16.20 -20.30 14.86
CA GLN A 287 -16.31 -21.64 15.41
C GLN A 287 -17.40 -21.76 16.48
N GLU A 288 -17.59 -20.71 17.29
CA GLU A 288 -18.66 -20.64 18.27
C GLU A 288 -20.04 -20.41 17.63
N GLU A 289 -20.12 -19.53 16.62
CA GLU A 289 -21.36 -19.20 15.89
C GLU A 289 -21.82 -20.34 14.95
N ASP A 290 -20.89 -20.99 14.25
CA ASP A 290 -21.13 -22.07 13.30
C ASP A 290 -20.08 -23.19 13.45
N PRO A 291 -20.26 -24.10 14.43
CA PRO A 291 -19.34 -25.21 14.66
C PRO A 291 -19.19 -26.18 13.49
N ASN A 292 -20.10 -26.10 12.49
CA ASN A 292 -20.05 -26.94 11.29
C ASN A 292 -19.40 -26.23 10.11
N PHE A 293 -18.94 -24.99 10.28
CA PHE A 293 -18.17 -24.22 9.30
C PHE A 293 -18.86 -24.10 7.93
N LYS A 294 -20.18 -23.93 7.92
CA LYS A 294 -21.00 -23.87 6.70
C LYS A 294 -21.05 -22.47 6.09
N ASN A 295 -21.01 -21.42 6.91
CA ASN A 295 -21.12 -20.04 6.46
C ASN A 295 -19.74 -19.37 6.37
N PHE A 296 -19.04 -19.58 5.25
CA PHE A 296 -17.73 -19.00 5.02
C PHE A 296 -17.76 -17.47 4.85
N ASP A 297 -18.82 -16.93 4.25
CA ASP A 297 -18.98 -15.48 4.04
C ASP A 297 -19.01 -14.74 5.39
N ARG A 298 -19.66 -15.34 6.40
CA ARG A 298 -19.63 -14.85 7.78
C ARG A 298 -18.22 -14.85 8.38
N TYR A 299 -17.39 -15.85 8.07
CA TYR A 299 -16.00 -15.86 8.55
C TYR A 299 -15.19 -14.70 7.95
N ILE A 300 -15.36 -14.44 6.65
CA ILE A 300 -14.70 -13.31 5.99
C ILE A 300 -15.21 -11.98 6.55
N GLU A 301 -16.51 -11.83 6.76
CA GLU A 301 -17.09 -10.66 7.43
C GLU A 301 -16.46 -10.43 8.82
N LEU A 302 -16.32 -11.49 9.63
CA LEU A 302 -15.70 -11.41 10.96
C LEU A 302 -14.22 -11.01 10.90
N ILE A 303 -13.46 -11.49 9.90
CA ILE A 303 -12.08 -11.05 9.67
C ILE A 303 -12.06 -9.54 9.44
N HIS A 304 -12.87 -9.06 8.51
CA HIS A 304 -12.95 -7.64 8.19
C HIS A 304 -13.39 -6.78 9.38
N LEU A 305 -14.35 -7.24 10.19
CA LEU A 305 -14.74 -6.53 11.40
C LEU A 305 -13.58 -6.42 12.41
N GLU A 306 -12.77 -7.46 12.57
CA GLU A 306 -11.57 -7.38 13.42
C GLU A 306 -10.48 -6.49 12.81
N GLU A 307 -10.26 -6.52 11.49
CA GLU A 307 -9.33 -5.64 10.77
C GLU A 307 -9.74 -4.16 10.91
N LEU A 308 -11.03 -3.84 10.76
CA LEU A 308 -11.55 -2.48 10.94
C LEU A 308 -11.35 -1.94 12.36
N LYS A 309 -11.36 -2.79 13.39
CA LYS A 309 -11.01 -2.37 14.76
C LYS A 309 -9.54 -1.99 14.87
N VAL A 310 -8.64 -2.77 14.28
CA VAL A 310 -7.21 -2.43 14.25
C VAL A 310 -6.98 -1.14 13.49
N ASN A 311 -7.63 -0.98 12.34
CA ASN A 311 -7.56 0.24 11.54
C ASN A 311 -8.07 1.47 12.31
N SER A 312 -9.15 1.34 13.09
CA SER A 312 -9.69 2.48 13.85
C SER A 312 -8.72 3.01 14.90
N GLU A 313 -7.93 2.14 15.55
CA GLU A 313 -6.85 2.55 16.47
C GLU A 313 -5.76 3.34 15.73
N ILE A 314 -5.34 2.88 14.55
CA ILE A 314 -4.33 3.58 13.76
C ILE A 314 -4.85 4.93 13.27
N ILE A 315 -6.09 4.97 12.76
CA ILE A 315 -6.71 6.21 12.27
C ILE A 315 -6.84 7.23 13.41
N GLN A 316 -7.23 6.80 14.61
CA GLN A 316 -7.28 7.68 15.78
C GLN A 316 -5.90 8.29 16.07
N LYS A 317 -4.85 7.47 16.07
CA LYS A 317 -3.49 7.88 16.43
C LYS A 317 -2.86 8.82 15.40
N TYR A 318 -3.00 8.50 14.12
CA TYR A 318 -2.35 9.25 13.03
C TYR A 318 -3.25 10.31 12.41
N LYS A 319 -4.55 10.31 12.75
CA LYS A 319 -5.58 11.21 12.21
C LYS A 319 -5.72 11.08 10.69
N GLN A 320 -5.41 9.89 10.17
CA GLN A 320 -5.30 9.58 8.75
C GLN A 320 -5.92 8.20 8.45
N PRO A 321 -6.69 8.04 7.36
CA PRO A 321 -7.06 9.12 6.44
C PRO A 321 -8.07 10.07 7.10
N SER A 322 -7.91 11.37 6.85
CA SER A 322 -8.71 12.44 7.46
C SER A 322 -10.22 12.28 7.26
N MET A 323 -10.63 11.58 6.20
CA MET A 323 -12.05 11.33 5.91
C MET A 323 -12.74 10.38 6.90
N PHE A 324 -11.99 9.51 7.59
CA PHE A 324 -12.55 8.60 8.61
C PHE A 324 -12.22 9.04 10.03
N TYR A 325 -11.34 10.03 10.19
CA TYR A 325 -11.03 10.60 11.50
C TYR A 325 -12.13 11.56 11.95
N ILE A 326 -13.05 11.06 12.77
CA ILE A 326 -14.20 11.83 13.29
C ILE A 326 -14.14 12.09 14.81
N SER A 327 -13.29 11.37 15.54
CA SER A 327 -13.23 11.42 17.00
C SER A 327 -11.88 10.93 17.53
N GLU A 328 -11.54 11.33 18.75
CA GLU A 328 -10.41 10.75 19.50
C GLU A 328 -10.79 9.38 20.13
N ASN A 329 -12.06 8.96 20.03
CA ASN A 329 -12.51 7.63 20.44
C ASN A 329 -12.44 6.64 19.26
N PRO A 330 -11.58 5.60 19.30
CA PRO A 330 -11.45 4.63 18.22
C PRO A 330 -12.71 3.78 18.00
N ASP A 331 -13.58 3.62 19.00
CA ASP A 331 -14.85 2.90 18.82
C ASP A 331 -15.81 3.65 17.90
N LEU A 332 -15.84 4.99 18.00
CA LEU A 332 -16.67 5.81 17.12
C LEU A 332 -16.13 5.81 15.69
N ILE A 333 -14.81 5.80 15.51
CA ILE A 333 -14.19 5.62 14.20
C ILE A 333 -14.55 4.23 13.65
N TYR A 334 -14.47 3.18 14.47
CA TYR A 334 -14.85 1.83 14.07
C TYR A 334 -16.32 1.74 13.61
N ASP A 335 -17.23 2.40 14.31
CA ASP A 335 -18.64 2.49 13.90
C ASP A 335 -18.81 3.19 12.54
N GLU A 336 -18.08 4.29 12.30
CA GLU A 336 -18.07 4.98 11.00
C GLU A 336 -17.51 4.09 9.88
N LEU A 337 -16.42 3.36 10.14
CA LEU A 337 -15.84 2.42 9.19
C LEU A 337 -16.85 1.31 8.82
N LYS A 338 -17.51 0.71 9.81
CA LYS A 338 -18.54 -0.31 9.53
C LYS A 338 -19.63 0.21 8.61
N GLU A 339 -20.11 1.43 8.81
CA GLU A 339 -21.12 2.02 7.94
C GLU A 339 -20.56 2.35 6.55
N ALA A 340 -19.32 2.85 6.46
CA ALA A 340 -18.66 3.14 5.19
C ALA A 340 -18.44 1.88 4.33
N TYR A 341 -18.13 0.74 4.95
CA TYR A 341 -17.85 -0.53 4.27
C TYR A 341 -19.01 -1.53 4.30
N LYS A 342 -20.19 -1.12 4.76
CA LYS A 342 -21.36 -1.98 4.94
C LYS A 342 -21.73 -2.80 3.69
N LEU A 343 -21.66 -2.18 2.51
CA LEU A 343 -21.96 -2.87 1.25
C LEU A 343 -20.89 -3.91 0.88
N SER A 344 -19.64 -3.64 1.21
CA SER A 344 -18.53 -4.59 1.03
C SER A 344 -18.64 -5.77 2.00
N LEU A 345 -19.22 -5.56 3.19
CA LEU A 345 -19.48 -6.62 4.18
C LEU A 345 -20.69 -7.50 3.84
N ILE A 346 -21.65 -7.01 3.04
CA ILE A 346 -22.89 -7.72 2.66
C ILE A 346 -22.76 -8.52 1.36
N HIS A 347 -21.76 -8.21 0.52
CA HIS A 347 -21.61 -8.78 -0.84
C HIS A 347 -20.41 -9.73 -1.00
N ILE A 348 -20.00 -10.36 0.10
CA ILE A 348 -18.98 -11.43 0.07
C ILE A 348 -19.64 -12.75 -0.30
#